data_AF-A0A699ZG75-F1
#
_entry.id   AF-A0A699ZG75-F1
#
_cell.length_a   1.000
_cell.length_b   1.000
_cell.length_c   1.000
_cell.angle_alpha   90.00
_cell.angle_beta   90.00
_cell.angle_gamma   90.00
#
_symmetry.space_group_name_H-M   'P 1'
#
loop_
_entity.id
_entity.type
_entity.pdbx_description
1 polymer ?
#
loop_
_entity_poly.entity_id
_entity_poly.type
_entity_poly.pdbx_seq_one_letter_code
_entity_poly.pdbx_strand_id
1 'polypeptide(L)'
;MGDAFVSVEHLVLALAEDVRFGSHLFRAEGIVADKLKEVVTEVRGKNTVQDQNPEGKYEALSKFARDLTQAARDGKLDPVIGRDEEVRRCIQILSRRTKNNPVLIGEPGVGKTAVAEGLAQRIVSNDVPEALQGRTLMSLDMGSLIAGAKFRGEFEDRLKAVIKEVTDSNGRIILFIDEIHTGGKLEQEQP
;
A
#
# COMPACT_ATOMS: atom_id res chain seq x y z
N MET A 1 20.55 -17.21 -1.20
CA MET A 1 19.71 -15.99 -1.15
C MET A 1 20.51 -14.71 -0.90
N GLY A 2 21.78 -14.78 -0.47
CA GLY A 2 22.63 -13.57 -0.39
C GLY A 2 22.28 -12.63 0.77
N ASP A 3 21.59 -13.16 1.78
CA ASP A 3 21.05 -12.41 2.91
C ASP A 3 22.03 -12.33 4.07
N ALA A 4 21.96 -11.22 4.79
CA ALA A 4 22.75 -11.01 6.01
C ALA A 4 22.07 -11.64 7.24
N PHE A 5 20.76 -11.90 7.19
CA PHE A 5 19.99 -12.51 8.29
C PHE A 5 19.00 -13.58 7.81
N VAL A 6 18.63 -14.48 8.73
CA VAL A 6 17.60 -15.51 8.52
C VAL A 6 16.21 -14.92 8.79
N SER A 7 15.28 -15.09 7.85
CA SER A 7 13.86 -14.68 7.93
C SER A 7 12.93 -15.89 7.87
N VAL A 8 11.62 -15.71 8.09
CA VAL A 8 10.62 -16.80 8.04
C VAL A 8 10.64 -17.55 6.71
N GLU A 9 10.83 -16.85 5.59
CA GLU A 9 10.95 -17.47 4.26
C GLU A 9 12.09 -18.49 4.18
N HIS A 10 13.21 -18.21 4.84
CA HIS A 10 14.34 -19.14 4.91
C HIS A 10 13.96 -20.42 5.65
N LEU A 11 13.20 -20.29 6.74
CA LEU A 11 12.73 -21.43 7.53
C LEU A 11 11.71 -22.27 6.74
N VAL A 12 10.78 -21.61 6.05
CA VAL A 12 9.77 -22.26 5.22
C VAL A 12 10.41 -23.02 4.05
N LEU A 13 11.38 -22.43 3.36
CA LEU A 13 12.11 -23.10 2.29
C LEU A 13 12.98 -24.25 2.81
N ALA A 14 13.65 -24.07 3.95
CA ALA A 14 14.42 -25.15 4.57
C ALA A 14 13.52 -26.33 4.98
N LEU A 15 12.30 -26.04 5.46
CA LEU A 15 11.33 -27.08 5.80
C LEU A 15 10.83 -27.82 4.54
N ALA A 16 10.70 -27.13 3.41
CA ALA A 16 10.29 -27.77 2.15
C ALA A 16 11.33 -28.76 1.61
N GLU A 17 12.61 -28.53 1.91
CA GLU A 17 13.73 -29.40 1.54
C GLU A 17 14.04 -30.46 2.61
N ASP A 18 13.40 -30.41 3.80
CA ASP A 18 13.62 -31.37 4.87
C ASP A 18 13.00 -32.74 4.54
N VAL A 19 13.84 -33.74 4.36
CA VAL A 19 13.44 -35.13 4.01
C VAL A 19 12.87 -35.93 5.20
N ARG A 20 12.97 -35.42 6.43
CA ARG A 20 12.55 -36.16 7.63
C ARG A 20 11.06 -35.96 7.92
N PHE A 21 10.56 -34.75 7.72
CA PHE A 21 9.19 -34.39 8.04
C PHE A 21 8.63 -33.32 7.10
N GLY A 22 9.37 -32.23 6.87
CA GLY A 22 8.80 -31.04 6.23
C GLY A 22 8.36 -31.25 4.79
N SER A 23 9.17 -31.92 3.97
CA SER A 23 8.83 -32.24 2.58
C SER A 23 7.62 -33.19 2.46
N HIS A 24 7.44 -34.10 3.43
CA HIS A 24 6.27 -34.98 3.48
C HIS A 24 4.99 -34.21 3.82
N LEU A 25 5.07 -33.28 4.78
CA LEU A 25 3.95 -32.41 5.17
C LEU A 25 3.48 -31.56 4.00
N PHE A 26 4.40 -30.91 3.29
CA PHE A 26 4.05 -30.05 2.14
C PHE A 26 3.51 -30.84 0.95
N ARG A 27 4.05 -32.04 0.68
CA ARG A 27 3.49 -32.91 -0.37
C ARG A 27 2.08 -33.39 -0.05
N ALA A 28 1.74 -33.62 1.22
CA ALA A 28 0.38 -33.98 1.61
C ALA A 28 -0.65 -32.90 1.23
N GLU A 29 -0.24 -31.63 1.23
CA GLU A 29 -1.04 -30.48 0.82
C GLU A 29 -0.83 -30.06 -0.66
N GLY A 30 -0.14 -30.89 -1.46
CA GLY A 30 0.11 -30.60 -2.87
C GLY A 30 1.14 -29.49 -3.15
N ILE A 31 1.90 -29.08 -2.14
CA ILE A 31 2.93 -28.03 -2.25
C ILE A 31 4.25 -28.68 -2.71
N VAL A 32 4.81 -28.15 -3.81
CA VAL A 32 6.09 -28.59 -4.39
C VAL A 32 7.17 -27.57 -4.05
N ALA A 33 8.33 -28.02 -3.57
CA ALA A 33 9.42 -27.16 -3.11
C ALA A 33 9.86 -26.14 -4.18
N ASP A 34 9.98 -26.56 -5.44
CA ASP A 34 10.35 -25.67 -6.55
C ASP A 34 9.33 -24.55 -6.76
N LYS A 35 8.03 -24.88 -6.76
CA LYS A 35 6.95 -23.89 -6.85
C LYS A 35 6.92 -22.96 -5.64
N LEU A 36 7.14 -23.49 -4.44
CA LEU A 36 7.20 -22.69 -3.24
C LEU A 36 8.35 -21.67 -3.31
N LYS A 37 9.49 -22.08 -3.87
CA LYS A 37 10.64 -21.20 -4.10
C LYS A 37 10.35 -20.10 -5.10
N GLU A 38 9.62 -20.40 -6.18
CA GLU A 38 9.15 -19.40 -7.15
C GLU A 38 8.23 -18.37 -6.48
N VAL A 39 7.22 -18.84 -5.74
CA VAL A 39 6.28 -17.96 -5.02
C VAL A 39 6.99 -17.11 -3.98
N VAL A 40 7.88 -17.69 -3.18
CA VAL A 40 8.69 -16.94 -2.21
C VAL A 40 9.53 -15.89 -2.92
N THR A 41 10.13 -16.20 -4.07
CA THR A 41 10.92 -15.23 -4.85
C THR A 41 10.04 -14.13 -5.43
N GLU A 42 8.82 -14.44 -5.86
CA GLU A 42 7.85 -13.46 -6.39
C GLU A 42 7.37 -12.50 -5.29
N VAL A 43 6.95 -13.02 -4.14
CA VAL A 43 6.51 -12.22 -2.98
C VAL A 43 7.65 -11.33 -2.49
N ARG A 44 8.88 -11.84 -2.49
CA ARG A 44 10.06 -11.16 -1.99
C ARG A 44 10.68 -10.15 -2.98
N GLY A 45 10.58 -10.39 -4.28
CA GLY A 45 11.18 -9.55 -5.32
C GLY A 45 12.72 -9.47 -5.28
N LYS A 46 13.30 -8.29 -5.58
CA LYS A 46 14.77 -8.06 -5.65
C LYS A 46 15.42 -7.73 -4.30
N ASN A 47 14.72 -7.91 -3.18
CA ASN A 47 15.18 -7.41 -1.89
C ASN A 47 16.00 -8.47 -1.12
N THR A 48 17.17 -8.06 -0.62
CA THR A 48 17.99 -8.83 0.32
C THR A 48 17.66 -8.46 1.76
N VAL A 49 17.55 -9.45 2.65
CA VAL A 49 17.37 -9.28 4.09
C VAL A 49 18.68 -8.77 4.69
N GLN A 50 18.77 -7.45 4.84
CA GLN A 50 19.93 -6.76 5.41
C GLN A 50 19.68 -6.23 6.84
N ASP A 51 18.52 -6.52 7.42
CA ASP A 51 18.09 -5.97 8.71
C ASP A 51 17.45 -7.07 9.57
N GLN A 52 17.50 -6.93 10.90
CA GLN A 52 17.03 -7.97 11.84
C GLN A 52 15.50 -8.14 11.85
N ASN A 53 14.74 -7.19 11.31
CA ASN A 53 13.27 -7.26 11.23
C ASN A 53 12.75 -6.96 9.81
N PRO A 54 12.97 -7.85 8.83
CA PRO A 54 12.58 -7.64 7.43
C PRO A 54 11.06 -7.61 7.23
N GLU A 55 10.30 -8.41 7.98
CA GLU A 55 8.83 -8.49 7.92
C GLU A 55 8.15 -7.16 8.29
N GLY A 56 8.83 -6.31 9.06
CA GLY A 56 8.41 -4.94 9.34
C GLY A 56 8.27 -4.09 8.08
N LYS A 57 9.12 -4.31 7.07
CA LYS A 57 9.27 -3.50 5.85
C LYS A 57 8.42 -3.97 4.67
N TYR A 58 7.96 -5.23 4.65
CA TYR A 58 7.23 -5.83 3.51
C TYR A 58 5.75 -5.43 3.42
N GLU A 59 5.27 -4.58 4.32
CA GLU A 59 3.84 -4.30 4.49
C GLU A 59 3.62 -2.92 5.11
N ALA A 60 4.32 -1.90 4.62
CA ALA A 60 4.15 -0.55 5.15
C ALA A 60 2.77 0.00 4.78
N LEU A 61 2.32 -0.25 3.55
CA LEU A 61 0.99 0.16 3.10
C LEU A 61 -0.14 -0.53 3.85
N SER A 62 -0.05 -1.83 4.18
CA SER A 62 -1.12 -2.51 4.92
C SER A 62 -1.23 -2.01 6.37
N LYS A 63 -0.12 -1.55 6.96
CA LYS A 63 -0.08 -1.01 8.33
C LYS A 63 -0.52 0.44 8.43
N PHE A 64 -0.17 1.25 7.43
CA PHE A 64 -0.32 2.70 7.51
C PHE A 64 -1.32 3.29 6.50
N ALA A 65 -1.97 2.45 5.69
CA ALA A 65 -2.96 2.89 4.73
C ALA A 65 -4.17 1.94 4.69
N ARG A 66 -5.31 2.50 4.29
CA ARG A 66 -6.57 1.78 4.09
C ARG A 66 -6.84 1.61 2.60
N ASP A 67 -7.16 0.39 2.17
CA ASP A 67 -7.57 0.12 0.80
C ASP A 67 -9.02 0.58 0.56
N LEU A 68 -9.18 1.70 -0.17
CA LEU A 68 -10.48 2.25 -0.54
C LEU A 68 -11.13 1.44 -1.66
N THR A 69 -10.34 0.88 -2.58
CA THR A 69 -10.87 0.02 -3.65
C THR A 69 -11.46 -1.27 -3.09
N GLN A 70 -10.82 -1.88 -2.10
CA GLN A 70 -11.37 -3.04 -1.42
C GLN A 70 -12.61 -2.66 -0.60
N ALA A 71 -12.58 -1.54 0.13
CA ALA A 71 -13.76 -1.05 0.83
C ALA A 71 -14.96 -0.79 -0.12
N ALA A 72 -14.68 -0.30 -1.34
CA ALA A 72 -15.70 -0.11 -2.38
C ALA A 72 -16.28 -1.46 -2.86
N ARG A 73 -15.42 -2.47 -3.13
CA ARG A 73 -15.86 -3.83 -3.49
C ARG A 73 -16.72 -4.47 -2.41
N ASP A 74 -16.35 -4.24 -1.15
CA ASP A 74 -17.06 -4.74 0.03
C ASP A 74 -18.37 -3.97 0.31
N GLY A 75 -18.67 -2.90 -0.42
CA GLY A 75 -19.84 -2.05 -0.16
C GLY A 75 -19.77 -1.26 1.15
N LYS A 76 -18.57 -1.02 1.67
CA LYS A 76 -18.32 -0.33 2.95
C LYS A 76 -18.10 1.17 2.80
N LEU A 77 -18.12 1.69 1.58
CA LEU A 77 -18.03 3.13 1.31
C LEU A 77 -19.43 3.71 1.19
N ASP A 78 -19.63 4.90 1.75
CA ASP A 78 -20.87 5.63 1.61
C ASP A 78 -21.08 6.06 0.14
N PRO A 79 -22.34 6.15 -0.33
CA PRO A 79 -22.62 6.65 -1.66
C PRO A 79 -22.20 8.12 -1.78
N VAL A 80 -21.41 8.43 -2.80
CA VAL A 80 -20.90 9.78 -3.02
C VAL A 80 -21.94 10.62 -3.78
N ILE A 81 -22.44 11.68 -3.16
CA ILE A 81 -23.49 12.54 -3.73
C ILE A 81 -22.90 13.89 -4.13
N GLY A 82 -23.16 14.33 -5.37
CA GLY A 82 -22.85 15.68 -5.83
C GLY A 82 -21.36 15.98 -6.04
N ARG A 83 -20.51 14.96 -6.22
CA ARG A 83 -19.05 15.10 -6.44
C ARG A 83 -18.58 14.56 -7.80
N ASP A 84 -19.50 14.37 -8.75
CA ASP A 84 -19.18 13.76 -10.04
C ASP A 84 -18.18 14.57 -10.86
N GLU A 85 -18.22 15.90 -10.80
CA GLU A 85 -17.30 16.75 -11.55
C GLU A 85 -15.88 16.68 -10.99
N GLU A 86 -15.74 16.70 -9.66
CA GLU A 86 -14.46 16.59 -8.97
C GLU A 86 -13.82 15.22 -9.21
N VAL A 87 -14.60 14.14 -9.08
CA VAL A 87 -14.12 12.77 -9.36
C VAL A 87 -13.69 12.65 -10.83
N ARG A 88 -14.49 13.16 -11.78
CA ARG A 88 -14.14 13.15 -13.21
C ARG A 88 -12.86 13.94 -13.47
N ARG A 89 -12.66 15.09 -12.82
CA ARG A 89 -11.44 15.89 -12.96
C ARG A 89 -10.21 15.16 -12.40
N CYS A 90 -10.35 14.46 -11.27
CA CYS A 90 -9.29 13.60 -10.73
C CYS A 90 -8.88 12.50 -11.71
N ILE A 91 -9.85 11.79 -12.29
CA ILE A 91 -9.63 10.75 -13.31
C ILE A 91 -8.85 11.31 -14.51
N GLN A 92 -9.26 12.48 -15.01
CA GLN A 92 -8.59 13.14 -16.13
C GLN A 92 -7.14 13.51 -15.83
N ILE A 93 -6.85 13.98 -14.61
CA ILE A 93 -5.49 14.33 -14.20
C ILE A 93 -4.64 13.07 -14.03
N LEU A 94 -5.14 12.06 -13.31
CA LEU A 94 -4.43 10.78 -13.07
C LEU A 94 -4.10 10.03 -14.36
N SER A 95 -4.90 10.19 -15.41
CA SER A 95 -4.71 9.55 -16.72
C SER A 95 -3.62 10.22 -17.58
N ARG A 96 -3.03 11.34 -17.14
CA ARG A 96 -1.97 12.03 -17.88
C ARG A 96 -0.65 11.26 -17.78
N ARG A 97 0.20 11.41 -18.79
CA ARG A 97 1.58 10.87 -18.77
C ARG A 97 2.51 11.64 -17.81
N THR A 98 2.27 12.94 -17.65
CA THR A 98 3.06 13.83 -16.79
C THR A 98 2.13 14.75 -16.00
N LYS A 99 2.60 15.23 -14.84
CA LYS A 99 1.79 16.07 -13.92
C LYS A 99 0.44 15.43 -13.61
N ASN A 100 0.48 14.15 -13.27
CA ASN A 100 -0.67 13.28 -13.05
C ASN A 100 -1.08 13.19 -11.57
N ASN A 101 -0.65 14.13 -10.74
CA ASN A 101 -0.97 14.20 -9.32
C ASN A 101 -2.07 15.26 -9.11
N PRO A 102 -3.35 14.87 -8.90
CA PRO A 102 -4.41 15.80 -8.58
C PRO A 102 -4.21 16.40 -7.20
N VAL A 103 -4.59 17.67 -7.02
CA VAL A 103 -4.62 18.33 -5.72
C VAL A 103 -6.04 18.87 -5.49
N LEU A 104 -6.70 18.38 -4.44
CA LEU A 104 -8.02 18.83 -4.04
C LEU A 104 -7.91 20.03 -3.10
N ILE A 105 -8.41 21.18 -3.55
CA ILE A 105 -8.37 22.44 -2.81
C ILE A 105 -9.77 22.76 -2.29
N GLY A 106 -9.85 23.18 -1.03
CA GLY A 106 -11.10 23.52 -0.34
C GLY A 106 -10.87 23.64 1.17
N GLU A 107 -11.86 24.19 1.87
CA GLU A 107 -11.84 24.27 3.33
C GLU A 107 -11.83 22.87 3.98
N PRO A 108 -11.33 22.71 5.21
CA PRO A 108 -11.44 21.46 5.95
C PRO A 108 -12.91 21.05 6.12
N GLY A 109 -13.20 19.75 6.04
CA GLY A 109 -14.55 19.21 6.25
C GLY A 109 -15.51 19.33 5.06
N VAL A 110 -15.11 19.90 3.92
CA VAL A 110 -15.96 19.97 2.71
C VAL A 110 -16.15 18.62 2.00
N GLY A 111 -15.55 17.54 2.51
CA GLY A 111 -15.68 16.19 1.95
C GLY A 111 -14.69 15.89 0.81
N LYS A 112 -13.42 16.33 0.92
CA LYS A 112 -12.36 15.93 -0.02
C LYS A 112 -12.18 14.41 -0.05
N THR A 113 -12.30 13.77 1.12
CA THR A 113 -12.28 12.31 1.28
C THR A 113 -13.36 11.63 0.43
N ALA A 114 -14.57 12.22 0.34
CA ALA A 114 -15.64 11.68 -0.50
C ALA A 114 -15.29 11.65 -2.01
N VAL A 115 -14.42 12.56 -2.47
CA VAL A 115 -13.90 12.51 -3.85
C VAL A 115 -12.98 11.30 -4.05
N ALA A 116 -12.15 10.97 -3.06
CA ALA A 116 -11.30 9.77 -3.11
C ALA A 116 -12.13 8.48 -3.05
N GLU A 117 -13.17 8.43 -2.21
CA GLU A 117 -14.10 7.30 -2.14
C GLU A 117 -14.88 7.13 -3.45
N GLY A 118 -15.32 8.23 -4.07
CA GLY A 118 -16.00 8.21 -5.37
C GLY A 118 -15.07 7.76 -6.50
N LEU A 119 -13.78 8.12 -6.43
CA LEU A 119 -12.77 7.60 -7.33
C LEU A 119 -12.59 6.08 -7.16
N ALA A 120 -12.54 5.58 -5.92
CA ALA A 120 -12.46 4.14 -5.64
C ALA A 120 -13.65 3.38 -6.24
N GLN A 121 -14.87 3.89 -6.04
CA GLN A 121 -16.10 3.33 -6.60
C GLN A 121 -16.03 3.25 -8.13
N ARG A 122 -15.57 4.31 -8.81
CA ARG A 122 -15.42 4.32 -10.28
C ARG A 122 -14.34 3.37 -10.80
N ILE A 123 -13.22 3.23 -10.07
CA ILE A 123 -12.20 2.25 -10.45
C ILE A 123 -12.77 0.82 -10.36
N VAL A 124 -13.51 0.51 -9.30
CA VAL A 124 -14.11 -0.82 -9.09
C VAL A 124 -15.22 -1.12 -10.12
N SER A 125 -16.03 -0.13 -10.49
CA SER A 125 -17.06 -0.30 -11.51
C SER A 125 -16.52 -0.28 -12.94
N ASN A 126 -15.21 -0.13 -13.13
CA ASN A 126 -14.54 0.08 -14.41
C ASN A 126 -15.05 1.33 -15.18
N ASP A 127 -15.63 2.30 -14.49
CA ASP A 127 -16.00 3.62 -15.03
C ASP A 127 -14.78 4.58 -15.01
N VAL A 128 -13.67 4.11 -15.57
CA VAL A 128 -12.41 4.87 -15.70
C VAL A 128 -11.71 4.49 -17.02
N PRO A 129 -10.86 5.38 -17.57
CA PRO A 129 -10.01 5.02 -18.72
C PRO A 129 -9.13 3.81 -18.41
N GLU A 130 -8.76 3.06 -19.45
CA GLU A 130 -7.89 1.87 -19.36
C GLU A 130 -6.64 2.12 -18.52
N ALA A 131 -6.05 3.31 -18.61
CA ALA A 131 -4.90 3.71 -17.82
C ALA A 131 -5.10 3.53 -16.31
N LEU A 132 -6.32 3.65 -15.78
CA LEU A 132 -6.64 3.55 -14.34
C LEU A 132 -7.37 2.26 -13.96
N GLN A 133 -7.72 1.41 -14.93
CA GLN A 133 -8.40 0.14 -14.65
C GLN A 133 -7.51 -0.78 -13.82
N GLY A 134 -8.12 -1.50 -12.87
CA GLY A 134 -7.42 -2.45 -12.02
C GLY A 134 -6.40 -1.85 -11.04
N ARG A 135 -6.28 -0.52 -10.95
CA ARG A 135 -5.43 0.13 -9.95
C ARG A 135 -6.03 0.04 -8.55
N THR A 136 -5.19 0.00 -7.54
CA THR A 136 -5.58 0.03 -6.13
C THR A 136 -5.51 1.46 -5.61
N LEU A 137 -6.55 1.95 -4.92
CA LEU A 137 -6.53 3.26 -4.26
C LEU A 137 -6.32 3.08 -2.75
N MET A 138 -5.16 3.53 -2.26
CA MET A 138 -4.78 3.44 -0.85
C MET A 138 -4.89 4.83 -0.20
N SER A 139 -5.59 4.93 0.92
CA SER A 139 -5.68 6.14 1.73
C SER A 139 -4.68 6.08 2.87
N LEU A 140 -3.71 7.00 2.90
CA LEU A 140 -2.74 7.09 3.98
C LEU A 140 -3.41 7.54 5.28
N ASP A 141 -3.17 6.81 6.37
CA ASP A 141 -3.60 7.20 7.71
C ASP A 141 -2.45 7.88 8.46
N MET A 142 -2.50 9.21 8.52
CA MET A 142 -1.52 10.01 9.23
C MET A 142 -1.47 9.69 10.73
N GLY A 143 -2.61 9.32 11.33
CA GLY A 143 -2.69 8.94 12.75
C GLY A 143 -1.88 7.69 13.03
N SER A 144 -1.98 6.67 12.18
CA SER A 144 -1.21 5.43 12.30
C SER A 144 0.31 5.65 12.17
N LEU A 145 0.74 6.60 11.32
CA LEU A 145 2.15 6.92 11.15
C LEU A 145 2.74 7.59 12.39
N ILE A 146 1.97 8.47 13.03
CA ILE A 146 2.35 9.20 14.25
C ILE A 146 2.23 8.30 15.49
N ALA A 147 1.25 7.40 15.52
CA ALA A 147 1.00 6.52 16.65
C ALA A 147 2.24 5.66 16.97
N GLY A 148 2.73 5.79 18.20
CA GLY A 148 3.90 5.06 18.67
C GLY A 148 5.23 5.48 18.05
N ALA A 149 5.29 6.58 17.29
CA ALA A 149 6.56 7.22 16.95
C ALA A 149 7.03 8.03 18.16
N LYS A 150 8.16 7.66 18.76
CA LYS A 150 8.74 8.38 19.91
C LYS A 150 9.60 9.57 19.49
N PHE A 151 10.06 9.54 18.23
CA PHE A 151 10.99 10.52 17.67
C PHE A 151 10.59 10.86 16.23
N ARG A 152 10.86 12.11 15.80
CA ARG A 152 10.57 12.61 14.43
C ARG A 152 11.11 11.70 13.33
N GLY A 153 12.31 11.15 13.51
CA GLY A 153 12.95 10.27 12.53
C GLY A 153 12.14 9.00 12.23
N GLU A 154 11.45 8.44 13.21
CA GLU A 154 10.63 7.24 13.03
C GLU A 154 9.43 7.49 12.13
N PHE A 155 8.79 8.66 12.26
CA PHE A 155 7.70 9.07 11.37
C PHE A 155 8.20 9.21 9.92
N GLU A 156 9.33 9.91 9.73
CA GLU A 156 9.91 10.09 8.39
C GLU A 156 10.30 8.77 7.75
N ASP A 157 10.85 7.84 8.52
CA ASP A 157 11.23 6.50 8.02
C ASP A 157 10.00 5.66 7.64
N ARG A 158 8.91 5.74 8.41
CA ARG A 158 7.62 5.10 8.06
C ARG A 158 7.03 5.70 6.79
N LEU A 159 7.01 7.03 6.66
CA LEU A 159 6.52 7.69 5.46
C LEU A 159 7.35 7.33 4.23
N LYS A 160 8.69 7.30 4.35
CA LYS A 160 9.58 6.84 3.28
C LYS A 160 9.29 5.40 2.87
N ALA A 161 9.01 4.51 3.83
CA ALA A 161 8.66 3.13 3.52
C ALA A 161 7.37 3.04 2.69
N VAL A 162 6.32 3.78 3.07
CA VAL A 162 5.06 3.84 2.31
C VAL A 162 5.29 4.40 0.91
N ILE A 163 5.99 5.53 0.77
CA ILE A 163 6.27 6.14 -0.55
C ILE A 163 7.08 5.19 -1.43
N LYS A 164 8.06 4.48 -0.85
CA LYS A 164 8.86 3.50 -1.56
C LYS A 164 7.99 2.37 -2.11
N GLU A 165 7.12 1.79 -1.29
CA GLU A 165 6.21 0.71 -1.71
C GLU A 165 5.26 1.16 -2.84
N VAL A 166 4.71 2.38 -2.76
CA VAL A 166 3.90 2.96 -3.84
C VAL A 166 4.71 3.15 -5.11
N THR A 167 5.95 3.62 -5.01
CA THR A 167 6.85 3.82 -6.17
C THR A 167 7.20 2.49 -6.84
N ASP A 168 7.56 1.48 -6.03
CA ASP A 168 7.92 0.14 -6.48
C ASP A 168 6.73 -0.61 -7.09
N SER A 169 5.49 -0.16 -6.84
CA SER A 169 4.27 -0.70 -7.45
C SER A 169 4.18 -0.47 -8.98
N ASN A 170 5.04 0.39 -9.55
CA ASN A 170 5.05 0.76 -10.97
C ASN A 170 3.71 1.33 -11.47
N GLY A 171 3.08 2.17 -10.65
CA GLY A 171 1.83 2.87 -11.01
C GLY A 171 0.55 2.04 -10.80
N ARG A 172 0.67 0.83 -10.25
CA ARG A 172 -0.50 0.01 -9.85
C ARG A 172 -1.24 0.58 -8.65
N ILE A 173 -0.54 1.33 -7.78
CA ILE A 173 -1.12 1.95 -6.58
C ILE A 173 -1.27 3.45 -6.80
N ILE A 174 -2.45 3.97 -6.47
CA ILE A 174 -2.72 5.40 -6.30
C ILE A 174 -2.75 5.66 -4.79
N LEU A 175 -1.92 6.59 -4.32
CA LEU A 175 -1.90 7.00 -2.91
C LEU A 175 -2.71 8.28 -2.74
N PHE A 176 -3.74 8.21 -1.92
CA PHE A 176 -4.48 9.37 -1.41
C PHE A 176 -3.88 9.78 -0.07
N ILE A 177 -3.56 11.07 0.06
CA ILE A 177 -3.03 11.66 1.29
C ILE A 177 -3.98 12.77 1.69
N ASP A 178 -4.70 12.57 2.78
CA ASP A 178 -5.52 13.63 3.35
C ASP A 178 -4.63 14.63 4.12
N GLU A 179 -5.00 15.91 4.08
CA GLU A 179 -4.34 16.97 4.84
C GLU A 179 -2.80 17.03 4.71
N ILE A 180 -2.30 17.29 3.50
CA ILE A 180 -0.85 17.50 3.20
C ILE A 180 -0.24 18.61 4.10
N HIS A 181 -1.06 19.49 4.67
CA HIS A 181 -0.65 20.61 5.53
C HIS A 181 -0.30 20.20 6.97
N THR A 182 -0.76 19.04 7.45
CA THR A 182 -0.57 18.61 8.85
C THR A 182 0.89 18.30 9.16
N GLY A 183 1.67 17.87 8.16
CA GLY A 183 3.11 17.67 8.30
C GLY A 183 3.87 18.93 8.71
N GLY A 184 3.38 20.13 8.34
CA GLY A 184 3.99 21.41 8.71
C GLY A 184 3.45 22.05 9.99
N LYS A 185 2.26 21.64 10.47
CA LYS A 185 1.68 22.17 11.73
C LYS A 185 2.15 21.41 12.96
N LEU A 186 2.46 20.12 12.82
CA LEU A 186 3.12 19.33 13.88
C LEU A 186 4.57 19.81 14.15
N GLU A 187 5.13 20.66 13.28
CA GLU A 187 6.45 21.29 13.48
C GLU A 187 6.45 22.44 14.51
N GLN A 188 5.28 22.92 14.97
CA GLN A 188 5.20 24.10 15.85
C GLN A 188 4.78 23.80 17.30
N GLU A 189 4.43 22.56 17.63
CA GLU A 189 3.85 22.21 18.95
C GLU A 189 4.59 21.11 19.71
N GLN A 190 5.91 20.95 19.51
CA GLN A 190 6.72 20.20 20.48
C GLN A 190 7.81 21.11 21.06
N PRO A 191 7.89 21.27 22.41
CA PRO A 191 8.92 22.06 23.07
C PRO A 191 10.32 21.43 22.96
#